data_AF-U6KKC1-F1
#
_entry.id   AF-U6KKC1-F1
#
_cell.length_a   1.000
_cell.length_b   1.000
_cell.length_c   1.000
_cell.angle_alpha   90.00
_cell.angle_beta   90.00
_cell.angle_gamma   90.00
#
_symmetry.space_group_name_H-M   'P 1'
#
loop_
_entity.id
_entity.type
_entity.pdbx_description
1 polymer ?
#
loop_
_entity_poly.entity_id
_entity_poly.type
_entity_poly.pdbx_seq_one_letter_code
_entity_poly.pdbx_strand_id
1 'polypeptide(L)'
;MVCPRTASAALLVSCAAAAAAPLLLRGPPSGAPRARRDPAEAQAEAAAAAAVLAAEAYIQELLELSGLTTLQQGQQAAAAREPGSGVPAEQQQQQQQKWPEHSMLLQHTDEQQQQEEQRRQQQRRQQRRQQQLLLQLAEEEEHNGEVQLRDHEVQQQLQQQQQQEEEQELQQGEEELQQEKEEQEQQEEEELQQEEEELQQEEEELQQQQEEELQQEEEELQQQEEELQQRDEEQQQQGEGQQQQEQQQQGEEQQQEQRLPEEQQEQQQEEREQQNQQQQQQLQKQLQQERKEDKQEQQQQQQPQQAGEVHSGSGAAAAGETESEADKEAAAAAAAAAEAEQEQERRPTVRGLFRKLKQGFRSGVEMMKQKVQVLTAAAEWGELLQRGLNEVATATAAAVASAAAAVAAAAAAVAAAAAAVLQQQCGSSSSSAAAAAAVAEAAAAGAAVAAAAVAVEAVTAAAVAAAAVAAAAVAISPAEAAAQLPLQQELLQQLQQQLQQQLQQQLQQQLQQQQQQAAAGASRS
;
A
#
# COMPACT_ATOMS: atom_id res chain seq x y z
N MET A 1 -0.60 -51.06 63.13
CA MET A 1 -0.52 -49.72 62.52
C MET A 1 0.83 -49.62 61.83
N VAL A 2 0.87 -49.98 60.54
CA VAL A 2 2.10 -50.01 59.73
C VAL A 2 2.17 -48.71 58.94
N CYS A 3 3.29 -48.00 59.04
CA CYS A 3 3.52 -46.72 58.38
C CYS A 3 3.87 -46.92 56.89
N PRO A 4 3.28 -46.18 55.95
CA PRO A 4 3.77 -46.10 54.58
C PRO A 4 4.73 -44.91 54.49
N ARG A 5 6.05 -45.17 54.48
CA ARG A 5 7.06 -44.11 54.30
C ARG A 5 8.09 -44.39 53.20
N THR A 6 7.92 -45.46 52.43
CA THR A 6 8.89 -45.87 51.39
C THR A 6 8.40 -45.67 49.96
N ALA A 7 7.15 -45.26 49.72
CA ALA A 7 6.61 -45.08 48.36
C ALA A 7 6.90 -43.69 47.74
N SER A 8 7.28 -42.67 48.52
CA SER A 8 7.44 -41.30 48.00
C SER A 8 8.82 -40.98 47.39
N ALA A 9 9.85 -41.78 47.66
CA ALA A 9 11.19 -41.51 47.12
C ALA A 9 11.36 -41.95 45.66
N ALA A 10 10.63 -42.97 45.20
CA ALA A 10 10.71 -43.46 43.82
C ALA A 10 9.96 -42.56 42.82
N LEU A 11 8.92 -41.84 43.27
CA LEU A 11 8.13 -40.95 42.40
C LEU A 11 8.82 -39.60 42.12
N LEU A 12 9.69 -39.12 43.00
CA LEU A 12 10.39 -37.84 42.80
C LEU A 12 11.56 -37.92 41.81
N VAL A 13 12.14 -39.11 41.58
CA VAL A 13 13.21 -39.30 40.58
C VAL A 13 12.64 -39.42 39.16
N SER A 14 11.40 -39.92 39.02
CA SER A 14 10.75 -40.06 37.71
C SER A 14 10.28 -38.72 37.13
N CYS A 15 9.89 -37.75 37.97
CA CYS A 15 9.46 -36.42 37.51
C CYS A 15 10.61 -35.50 37.06
N ALA A 16 11.85 -35.71 37.52
CA ALA A 16 12.99 -34.89 37.10
C ALA A 16 13.55 -35.29 35.72
N ALA A 17 13.39 -36.54 35.30
CA ALA A 17 13.84 -37.03 33.99
C ALA A 17 12.88 -36.64 32.83
N ALA A 18 11.60 -36.41 33.12
CA ALA A 18 10.59 -36.08 32.11
C ALA A 18 10.61 -34.60 31.65
N ALA A 19 11.28 -33.70 32.38
CA ALA A 19 11.30 -32.26 32.08
C ALA A 19 12.46 -31.81 31.16
N ALA A 20 13.38 -32.71 30.78
CA ALA A 20 14.56 -32.38 29.97
C ALA A 20 14.56 -33.04 28.57
N ALA A 21 13.50 -33.74 28.18
CA ALA A 21 13.51 -34.63 27.02
C ALA A 21 13.11 -34.03 25.64
N PRO A 22 12.37 -32.91 25.47
CA PRO A 22 11.97 -32.49 24.13
C PRO A 22 12.78 -31.27 23.62
N LEU A 23 14.12 -31.35 23.56
CA LEU A 23 14.92 -30.32 22.85
C LEU A 23 16.14 -30.86 22.07
N LEU A 24 16.27 -32.17 21.85
CA LEU A 24 17.44 -32.77 21.18
C LEU A 24 17.11 -33.61 19.93
N LEU A 25 16.17 -33.17 19.10
CA LEU A 25 16.00 -33.72 17.74
C LEU A 25 15.61 -32.62 16.73
N ARG A 26 16.51 -31.65 16.54
CA ARG A 26 16.50 -30.82 15.32
C ARG A 26 17.91 -30.85 14.74
N GLY A 27 18.11 -31.71 13.74
CA GLY A 27 19.35 -31.77 12.97
C GLY A 27 19.60 -30.45 12.23
N PRO A 28 20.85 -29.95 12.14
CA PRO A 28 21.12 -28.69 11.47
C PRO A 28 21.09 -28.86 9.95
N PRO A 29 20.58 -27.87 9.20
CA PRO A 29 20.80 -27.81 7.76
C PRO A 29 22.30 -27.62 7.48
N SER A 30 22.81 -28.45 6.57
CA SER A 30 24.19 -28.42 6.10
C SER A 30 24.54 -27.06 5.52
N GLY A 31 25.49 -26.32 6.11
CA GLY A 31 26.16 -25.22 5.39
C GLY A 31 26.62 -23.95 6.13
N ALA A 32 26.52 -23.79 7.45
CA ALA A 32 26.95 -22.54 8.12
C ALA A 32 28.17 -22.69 9.07
N PRO A 33 29.10 -21.72 9.11
CA PRO A 33 30.31 -21.80 9.92
C PRO A 33 30.00 -21.71 11.43
N ARG A 34 30.64 -22.61 12.20
CA ARG A 34 30.45 -22.80 13.65
C ARG A 34 30.67 -21.50 14.44
N ALA A 35 29.57 -20.91 14.91
CA ALA A 35 29.62 -19.88 15.94
C ALA A 35 30.11 -20.48 17.28
N ARG A 36 30.92 -19.72 18.01
CA ARG A 36 31.52 -20.13 19.29
C ARG A 36 30.43 -20.45 20.31
N ARG A 37 30.43 -21.69 20.79
CA ARG A 37 29.54 -22.19 21.85
C ARG A 37 29.76 -21.38 23.13
N ASP A 38 28.68 -20.91 23.73
CA ASP A 38 28.68 -20.03 24.90
C ASP A 38 29.26 -20.78 26.11
N PRO A 39 30.28 -20.27 26.82
CA PRO A 39 30.92 -20.97 27.94
C PRO A 39 29.96 -21.25 29.12
N ALA A 40 28.83 -20.53 29.20
CA ALA A 40 27.80 -20.77 30.20
C ALA A 40 27.07 -22.11 30.01
N GLU A 41 26.85 -22.52 28.75
CA GLU A 41 26.18 -23.77 28.42
C GLU A 41 27.10 -24.98 28.73
N ALA A 42 28.39 -24.84 28.45
CA ALA A 42 29.39 -25.85 28.81
C ALA A 42 29.55 -26.03 30.32
N GLN A 43 29.37 -24.97 31.11
CA GLN A 43 29.39 -25.06 32.58
C GLN A 43 28.14 -25.76 33.14
N ALA A 44 26.97 -25.57 32.52
CA ALA A 44 25.74 -26.24 32.93
C ALA A 44 25.80 -27.76 32.64
N GLU A 45 26.32 -28.18 31.48
CA GLU A 45 26.55 -29.60 31.16
C GLU A 45 27.55 -30.24 32.15
N ALA A 46 28.63 -29.54 32.50
CA ALA A 46 29.61 -30.06 33.46
C ALA A 46 29.04 -30.20 34.88
N ALA A 47 28.17 -29.28 35.31
CA ALA A 47 27.51 -29.35 36.62
C ALA A 47 26.49 -30.50 36.69
N ALA A 48 25.73 -30.75 35.61
CA ALA A 48 24.80 -31.87 35.53
C ALA A 48 25.54 -33.23 35.57
N ALA A 49 26.66 -33.36 34.85
CA ALA A 49 27.48 -34.58 34.88
C ALA A 49 28.07 -34.85 36.28
N ALA A 50 28.48 -33.81 37.01
CA ALA A 50 28.99 -33.96 38.38
C ALA A 50 27.89 -34.41 39.37
N ALA A 51 26.65 -33.95 39.19
CA ALA A 51 25.52 -34.35 40.04
C ALA A 51 25.14 -35.82 39.85
N VAL A 52 25.20 -36.35 38.62
CA VAL A 52 24.93 -37.77 38.34
C VAL A 52 25.99 -38.67 38.97
N LEU A 53 27.29 -38.31 38.88
CA LEU A 53 28.36 -39.06 39.52
C LEU A 53 28.28 -39.04 41.06
N ALA A 54 27.83 -37.92 41.65
CA ALA A 54 27.60 -37.84 43.09
C ALA A 54 26.42 -38.72 43.54
N ALA A 55 25.37 -38.83 42.73
CA ALA A 55 24.24 -39.70 43.00
C ALA A 55 24.62 -41.19 42.90
N GLU A 56 25.43 -41.58 41.92
CA GLU A 56 25.95 -42.96 41.81
C GLU A 56 26.81 -43.35 43.01
N ALA A 57 27.69 -42.46 43.48
CA ALA A 57 28.52 -42.71 44.66
C ALA A 57 27.68 -42.93 45.93
N TYR A 58 26.61 -42.15 46.12
CA TYR A 58 25.70 -42.28 47.26
C TYR A 58 24.89 -43.60 47.22
N ILE A 59 24.51 -44.08 46.03
CA ILE A 59 23.81 -45.37 45.86
C ILE A 59 24.76 -46.54 46.18
N GLN A 60 26.04 -46.45 45.80
CA GLN A 60 27.03 -47.48 46.16
C GLN A 60 27.27 -47.54 47.68
N GLU A 61 27.34 -46.40 48.36
CA GLU A 61 27.49 -46.34 49.82
C GLU A 61 26.27 -46.93 50.56
N LEU A 62 25.05 -46.69 50.06
CA LEU A 62 23.82 -47.29 50.59
C LEU A 62 23.76 -48.82 50.38
N LEU A 63 24.27 -49.31 49.25
CA LEU A 63 24.34 -50.75 48.97
C LEU A 63 25.33 -51.46 49.91
N GLU A 64 26.50 -50.86 50.19
CA GLU A 64 27.47 -51.41 51.16
C GLU A 64 26.94 -51.41 52.60
N LEU A 65 26.21 -50.36 53.01
CA LEU A 65 25.56 -50.30 54.32
C LEU A 65 24.43 -51.33 54.48
N SER A 66 23.70 -51.65 53.42
CA SER A 66 22.61 -52.65 53.47
C SER A 66 23.12 -54.10 53.52
N GLY A 67 24.28 -54.38 52.91
CA GLY A 67 24.88 -55.72 52.86
C GLY A 67 25.54 -56.18 54.17
N LEU A 68 25.87 -55.26 55.07
CA LEU A 68 26.55 -55.57 56.34
C LEU A 68 25.61 -55.86 57.52
N THR A 69 24.32 -55.54 57.42
CA THR A 69 23.37 -55.68 58.54
C THR A 69 22.65 -57.03 58.64
N THR A 70 22.70 -57.90 57.62
CA THR A 70 21.93 -59.16 57.61
C THR A 70 22.73 -60.44 57.91
N LEU A 71 24.05 -60.35 58.10
CA LEU A 71 24.90 -61.51 58.42
C LEU A 71 25.39 -61.58 59.88
N GLN A 72 25.04 -60.61 60.75
CA GLN A 72 25.52 -60.54 62.13
C GLN A 72 24.45 -60.84 63.22
N GLN A 73 23.32 -61.45 62.86
CA GLN A 73 22.23 -61.73 63.82
C GLN A 73 21.64 -63.16 63.78
N GLY A 74 22.38 -64.12 63.20
CA GLY A 74 21.91 -65.51 63.05
C GLY A 74 22.82 -66.61 63.62
N GLN A 75 23.82 -66.30 64.46
CA GLN A 75 24.80 -67.30 64.95
C GLN A 75 25.09 -67.28 66.46
N GLN A 76 24.11 -66.94 67.31
CA GLN A 76 24.27 -67.10 68.77
C GLN A 76 22.98 -67.58 69.44
N ALA A 77 22.61 -68.86 69.29
CA ALA A 77 21.74 -69.58 70.24
C ALA A 77 21.61 -71.08 69.90
N ALA A 78 22.62 -71.89 70.23
CA ALA A 78 22.45 -73.34 70.51
C ALA A 78 23.76 -73.98 71.00
N ALA A 79 24.31 -73.52 72.11
CA ALA A 79 25.34 -74.26 72.83
C ALA A 79 25.09 -74.08 74.34
N ALA A 80 25.02 -75.23 75.04
CA ALA A 80 24.94 -75.43 76.50
C ALA A 80 23.59 -75.98 77.02
N ARG A 81 23.51 -77.31 77.16
CA ARG A 81 22.78 -77.93 78.27
C ARG A 81 23.48 -79.23 78.68
N GLU A 82 24.07 -79.17 79.87
CA GLU A 82 24.77 -80.25 80.54
C GLU A 82 23.81 -81.36 81.04
N PRO A 83 24.29 -82.61 81.17
CA PRO A 83 23.63 -83.65 81.93
C PRO A 83 24.22 -83.75 83.35
N GLY A 84 23.40 -83.68 84.40
CA GLY A 84 23.89 -83.79 85.77
C GLY A 84 22.86 -84.17 86.82
N SER A 85 23.05 -85.38 87.39
CA SER A 85 22.53 -85.91 88.67
C SER A 85 21.01 -86.15 88.76
N GLY A 86 20.48 -87.26 89.28
CA GLY A 86 20.99 -88.19 90.27
C GLY A 86 19.89 -88.33 91.33
N VAL A 87 19.01 -89.33 91.20
CA VAL A 87 17.94 -89.62 92.18
C VAL A 87 17.84 -91.15 92.34
N PRO A 88 17.67 -91.67 93.58
CA PRO A 88 18.26 -92.93 94.01
C PRO A 88 17.40 -94.17 93.77
N ALA A 89 18.10 -95.31 93.72
CA ALA A 89 17.60 -96.65 93.57
C ALA A 89 16.98 -97.17 94.88
N GLU A 90 15.68 -96.94 95.09
CA GLU A 90 14.88 -97.74 96.04
C GLU A 90 13.36 -97.69 95.75
N GLN A 91 12.98 -97.82 94.47
CA GLN A 91 11.55 -97.85 94.07
C GLN A 91 11.30 -98.76 92.83
N GLN A 92 12.02 -99.88 92.71
CA GLN A 92 11.96 -100.77 91.53
C GLN A 92 11.14 -102.05 91.76
N GLN A 93 10.47 -102.22 92.91
CA GLN A 93 9.66 -103.42 93.20
C GLN A 93 8.15 -103.15 93.35
N GLN A 94 7.70 -101.88 93.21
CA GLN A 94 6.29 -101.51 93.10
C GLN A 94 5.81 -101.24 91.66
N GLN A 95 6.71 -101.21 90.66
CA GLN A 95 6.32 -100.94 89.26
C GLN A 95 5.79 -102.16 88.49
N GLN A 96 6.03 -103.39 88.96
CA GLN A 96 5.60 -104.59 88.22
C GLN A 96 4.10 -104.91 88.33
N GLN A 97 3.36 -104.29 89.27
CA GLN A 97 1.89 -104.44 89.38
C GLN A 97 1.08 -103.33 88.69
N LYS A 98 1.74 -102.29 88.14
CA LYS A 98 1.10 -101.20 87.37
C LYS A 98 1.18 -101.36 85.85
N TRP A 99 1.83 -102.41 85.36
CA TRP A 99 2.04 -102.63 83.92
C TRP A 99 0.75 -102.75 83.07
N PRO A 100 -0.39 -103.33 83.55
CA PRO A 100 -1.62 -103.34 82.76
C PRO A 100 -2.25 -101.95 82.63
N GLU A 101 -2.21 -101.14 83.70
CA GLU A 101 -2.71 -99.77 83.70
C GLU A 101 -1.84 -98.85 82.84
N HIS A 102 -0.52 -99.06 82.86
CA HIS A 102 0.42 -98.32 82.02
C HIS A 102 0.31 -98.71 80.55
N SER A 103 0.04 -99.98 80.24
CA SER A 103 -0.19 -100.46 78.87
C SER A 103 -1.48 -99.89 78.26
N MET A 104 -2.58 -99.83 79.04
CA MET A 104 -3.80 -99.14 78.59
C MET A 104 -3.57 -97.63 78.42
N LEU A 105 -2.78 -97.00 79.30
CA LEU A 105 -2.41 -95.60 79.13
C LEU A 105 -1.59 -95.37 77.86
N LEU A 106 -0.64 -96.26 77.55
CA LEU A 106 0.14 -96.18 76.31
C LEU A 106 -0.74 -96.32 75.08
N GLN A 107 -1.66 -97.29 75.04
CA GLN A 107 -2.60 -97.42 73.92
C GLN A 107 -3.48 -96.17 73.74
N HIS A 108 -3.98 -95.60 74.83
CA HIS A 108 -4.74 -94.35 74.77
C HIS A 108 -3.86 -93.15 74.34
N THR A 109 -2.58 -93.16 74.71
CA THR A 109 -1.62 -92.11 74.30
C THR A 109 -1.29 -92.23 72.81
N ASP A 110 -1.12 -93.45 72.30
CA ASP A 110 -0.88 -93.73 70.89
C ASP A 110 -2.11 -93.35 70.03
N GLU A 111 -3.33 -93.67 70.49
CA GLU A 111 -4.58 -93.24 69.82
C GLU A 111 -4.74 -91.71 69.85
N GLN A 112 -4.44 -91.06 70.98
CA GLN A 112 -4.48 -89.61 71.08
C GLN A 112 -3.44 -88.94 70.18
N GLN A 113 -2.23 -89.50 70.13
CA GLN A 113 -1.16 -89.02 69.26
C GLN A 113 -1.52 -89.21 67.78
N GLN A 114 -2.12 -90.35 67.42
CA GLN A 114 -2.60 -90.61 66.06
C GLN A 114 -3.73 -89.63 65.68
N GLN A 115 -4.66 -89.35 66.60
CA GLN A 115 -5.72 -88.38 66.39
C GLN A 115 -5.15 -86.95 66.23
N GLU A 116 -4.16 -86.57 67.04
CA GLU A 116 -3.49 -85.27 66.92
C GLU A 116 -2.72 -85.16 65.59
N GLU A 117 -2.03 -86.22 65.17
CA GLU A 117 -1.32 -86.25 63.90
C GLU A 117 -2.27 -86.13 62.71
N GLN A 118 -3.44 -86.78 62.75
CA GLN A 118 -4.48 -86.59 61.75
C GLN A 118 -4.97 -85.14 61.71
N ARG A 119 -5.19 -84.50 62.87
CA ARG A 119 -5.56 -83.07 62.95
C ARG A 119 -4.47 -82.18 62.36
N ARG A 120 -3.20 -82.41 62.70
CA ARG A 120 -2.06 -81.67 62.13
C ARG A 120 -1.95 -81.90 60.63
N GLN A 121 -2.21 -83.12 60.14
CA GLN A 121 -2.21 -83.42 58.71
C GLN A 121 -3.35 -82.69 57.99
N GLN A 122 -4.56 -82.68 58.56
CA GLN A 122 -5.69 -81.90 58.04
C GLN A 122 -5.38 -80.40 58.04
N GLN A 123 -4.80 -79.88 59.12
CA GLN A 123 -4.38 -78.48 59.22
C GLN A 123 -3.32 -78.13 58.17
N ARG A 124 -2.32 -78.99 57.96
CA ARG A 124 -1.32 -78.82 56.89
C ARG A 124 -1.94 -78.88 55.48
N ARG A 125 -2.97 -79.71 55.28
CA ARG A 125 -3.73 -79.74 54.01
C ARG A 125 -4.51 -78.45 53.82
N GLN A 126 -5.16 -77.94 54.86
CA GLN A 126 -5.86 -76.65 54.82
C GLN A 126 -4.89 -75.49 54.56
N GLN A 127 -3.75 -75.44 55.25
CA GLN A 127 -2.72 -74.43 55.02
C GLN A 127 -2.16 -74.49 53.60
N ARG A 128 -1.89 -75.70 53.06
CA ARG A 128 -1.45 -75.83 51.66
C ARG A 128 -2.50 -75.36 50.67
N ARG A 129 -3.79 -75.64 50.90
CA ARG A 129 -4.87 -75.10 50.06
C ARG A 129 -4.93 -73.58 50.12
N GLN A 130 -4.80 -72.99 51.32
CA GLN A 130 -4.77 -71.53 51.45
C GLN A 130 -3.56 -70.91 50.73
N GLN A 131 -2.38 -71.52 50.85
CA GLN A 131 -1.19 -71.06 50.11
C GLN A 131 -1.36 -71.18 48.60
N GLN A 132 -1.98 -72.26 48.11
CA GLN A 132 -2.28 -72.42 46.69
C GLN A 132 -3.26 -71.36 46.18
N LEU A 133 -4.30 -71.02 46.95
CA LEU A 133 -5.24 -69.97 46.58
C LEU A 133 -4.57 -68.58 46.56
N LEU A 134 -3.66 -68.30 47.50
CA LEU A 134 -2.91 -67.05 47.50
C LEU A 134 -1.96 -66.94 46.30
N LEU A 135 -1.32 -68.04 45.90
CA LEU A 135 -0.50 -68.08 44.69
C LEU A 135 -1.33 -67.86 43.43
N GLN A 136 -2.51 -68.49 43.33
CA GLN A 136 -3.42 -68.27 42.20
C GLN A 136 -3.91 -66.82 42.11
N LEU A 137 -4.24 -66.20 43.25
CA LEU A 137 -4.61 -64.78 43.29
C LEU A 137 -3.44 -63.88 42.87
N ALA A 138 -2.22 -64.19 43.30
CA ALA A 138 -1.04 -63.42 42.90
C ALA A 138 -0.76 -63.55 41.38
N GLU A 139 -0.90 -64.76 40.81
CA GLU A 139 -0.78 -64.99 39.37
C GLU A 139 -1.88 -64.26 38.58
N GLU A 140 -3.11 -64.21 39.10
CA GLU A 140 -4.22 -63.48 38.48
C GLU A 140 -4.02 -61.95 38.55
N GLU A 141 -3.49 -61.42 39.66
CA GLU A 141 -3.13 -60.01 39.78
C GLU A 141 -1.99 -59.62 38.84
N GLU A 142 -0.97 -60.47 38.69
CA GLU A 142 0.14 -60.25 37.74
C GLU A 142 -0.37 -60.26 36.29
N HIS A 143 -1.21 -61.25 35.93
CA HIS A 143 -1.79 -61.32 34.60
C HIS A 143 -2.70 -60.13 34.28
N ASN A 144 -3.52 -59.68 35.24
CA ASN A 144 -4.36 -58.50 35.07
C ASN A 144 -3.51 -57.23 34.92
N GLY A 145 -2.39 -57.14 35.64
CA GLY A 145 -1.40 -56.07 35.46
C GLY A 145 -0.79 -56.07 34.05
N GLU A 146 -0.41 -57.23 33.51
CA GLU A 146 0.10 -57.35 32.13
C GLU A 146 -0.94 -56.95 31.07
N VAL A 147 -2.21 -57.31 31.26
CA VAL A 147 -3.29 -56.92 30.34
C VAL A 147 -3.49 -55.40 30.38
N GLN A 148 -3.53 -54.79 31.56
CA GLN A 148 -3.65 -53.32 31.68
C GLN A 148 -2.47 -52.59 31.04
N LEU A 149 -1.24 -53.12 31.17
CA LEU A 149 -0.05 -52.58 30.51
C LEU A 149 -0.18 -52.67 28.98
N ARG A 150 -0.64 -53.81 28.44
CA ARG A 150 -0.87 -53.96 27.00
C ARG A 150 -1.97 -53.03 26.49
N ASP A 151 -3.06 -52.89 27.22
CA ASP A 151 -4.14 -51.97 26.85
C ASP A 151 -3.64 -50.52 26.83
N HIS A 152 -2.81 -50.14 27.80
CA HIS A 152 -2.18 -48.82 27.83
C HIS A 152 -1.19 -48.62 26.68
N GLU A 153 -0.37 -49.63 26.35
CA GLU A 153 0.58 -49.58 25.24
C GLU A 153 -0.14 -49.47 23.89
N VAL A 154 -1.21 -50.23 23.68
CA VAL A 154 -2.07 -50.14 22.49
C VAL A 154 -2.75 -48.77 22.41
N GLN A 155 -3.24 -48.24 23.53
CA GLN A 155 -3.83 -46.91 23.57
C GLN A 155 -2.81 -45.82 23.24
N GLN A 156 -1.58 -45.94 23.74
CA GLN A 156 -0.49 -45.03 23.42
C GLN A 156 -0.09 -45.13 21.95
N GLN A 157 -0.03 -46.34 21.40
CA GLN A 157 0.29 -46.55 19.99
C GLN A 157 -0.78 -45.99 19.07
N LEU A 158 -2.06 -46.16 19.43
CA LEU A 158 -3.18 -45.57 18.69
C LEU A 158 -3.14 -44.04 18.73
N GLN A 159 -2.79 -43.46 19.87
CA GLN A 159 -2.64 -42.01 19.99
C GLN A 159 -1.49 -41.48 19.11
N GLN A 160 -0.36 -42.19 19.06
CA GLN A 160 0.75 -41.83 18.16
C GLN A 160 0.35 -41.95 16.69
N GLN A 161 -0.42 -42.98 16.34
CA GLN A 161 -0.92 -43.14 14.97
C GLN A 161 -1.85 -42.00 14.56
N GLN A 162 -2.77 -41.58 15.44
CA GLN A 162 -3.64 -40.43 15.18
C GLN A 162 -2.86 -39.13 14.98
N GLN A 163 -1.81 -38.91 15.80
CA GLN A 163 -0.95 -37.72 15.64
C GLN A 163 -0.20 -37.74 14.31
N GLN A 164 0.26 -38.90 13.84
CA GLN A 164 0.92 -39.02 12.55
C GLN A 164 -0.03 -38.81 11.36
N GLU A 165 -1.28 -39.25 11.49
CA GLU A 165 -2.32 -39.00 10.47
C GLU A 165 -2.68 -37.51 10.40
N GLU A 166 -2.86 -36.86 11.56
CA GLU A 166 -3.14 -35.41 11.64
C GLU A 166 -1.96 -34.58 11.09
N GLU A 167 -0.72 -34.97 11.38
CA GLU A 167 0.47 -34.30 10.83
C GLU A 167 0.58 -34.48 9.31
N GLN A 168 0.19 -35.64 8.77
CA GLN A 168 0.13 -35.85 7.32
C GLN A 168 -0.98 -35.06 6.63
N GLU A 169 -2.18 -34.97 7.23
CA GLU A 169 -3.26 -34.12 6.71
C GLU A 169 -2.87 -32.64 6.73
N LEU A 170 -2.19 -32.18 7.79
CA LEU A 170 -1.70 -30.81 7.87
C LEU A 170 -0.64 -30.53 6.80
N GLN A 171 0.32 -31.45 6.58
CA GLN A 171 1.32 -31.30 5.51
C GLN A 171 0.66 -31.26 4.12
N GLN A 172 -0.31 -32.13 3.86
CA GLN A 172 -1.05 -32.11 2.58
C GLN A 172 -1.85 -30.81 2.41
N GLY A 173 -2.49 -30.33 3.47
CA GLY A 173 -3.22 -29.05 3.44
C GLY A 173 -2.29 -27.85 3.22
N GLU A 174 -1.09 -27.84 3.81
CA GLU A 174 -0.09 -26.80 3.57
C GLU A 174 0.42 -26.83 2.11
N GLU A 175 0.66 -28.01 1.53
CA GLU A 175 1.05 -28.16 0.13
C GLU A 175 -0.05 -27.72 -0.85
N GLU A 176 -1.31 -28.07 -0.59
CA GLU A 176 -2.46 -27.61 -1.41
C GLU A 176 -2.62 -26.09 -1.32
N LEU A 177 -2.54 -25.51 -0.13
CA LEU A 177 -2.63 -24.07 0.07
C LEU A 177 -1.47 -23.34 -0.65
N GLN A 178 -0.29 -23.93 -0.65
CA GLN A 178 0.87 -23.37 -1.35
C GLN A 178 0.69 -23.44 -2.87
N GLN A 179 0.15 -24.53 -3.40
CA GLN A 179 -0.18 -24.63 -4.82
C GLN A 179 -1.27 -23.63 -5.25
N GLU A 180 -2.34 -23.50 -4.46
CA GLU A 180 -3.40 -22.51 -4.73
C GLU A 180 -2.85 -21.08 -4.74
N LYS A 181 -1.92 -20.78 -3.83
CA LYS A 181 -1.25 -19.49 -3.79
C LYS A 181 -0.35 -19.25 -5.02
N GLU A 182 0.41 -20.26 -5.45
CA GLU A 182 1.24 -20.16 -6.66
C GLU A 182 0.39 -20.02 -7.93
N GLU A 183 -0.77 -20.66 -7.99
CA GLU A 183 -1.72 -20.51 -9.09
C GLU A 183 -2.36 -19.12 -9.11
N GLN A 184 -2.69 -18.57 -7.92
CA GLN A 184 -3.19 -17.21 -7.79
C GLN A 184 -2.13 -16.16 -8.21
N GLU A 185 -0.88 -16.31 -7.77
CA GLU A 185 0.22 -15.43 -8.17
C GLU A 185 0.46 -15.48 -9.70
N GLN A 186 0.34 -16.65 -10.33
CA GLN A 186 0.40 -16.78 -11.80
C GLN A 186 -0.76 -16.09 -12.51
N GLN A 187 -1.98 -16.19 -11.99
CA GLN A 187 -3.14 -15.49 -12.58
C GLN A 187 -3.00 -13.97 -12.49
N GLU A 188 -2.53 -13.45 -11.35
CA GLU A 188 -2.26 -12.01 -11.19
C GLU A 188 -1.14 -11.53 -12.14
N GLU A 189 -0.10 -12.34 -12.36
CA GLU A 189 0.98 -12.01 -13.30
C GLU A 189 0.50 -12.01 -14.76
N GLU A 190 -0.40 -12.93 -15.14
CA GLU A 190 -1.02 -12.97 -16.46
C GLU A 190 -1.96 -11.78 -16.71
N GLU A 191 -2.74 -11.38 -15.71
CA GLU A 191 -3.61 -10.19 -15.78
C GLU A 191 -2.80 -8.89 -15.93
N LEU A 192 -1.70 -8.76 -15.17
CA LEU A 192 -0.76 -7.63 -15.31
C LEU A 192 -0.11 -7.56 -16.69
N GLN A 193 0.27 -8.70 -17.28
CA GLN A 193 0.81 -8.73 -18.64
C GLN A 193 -0.23 -8.29 -19.69
N GLN A 194 -1.49 -8.68 -19.53
CA GLN A 194 -2.57 -8.25 -20.43
C GLN A 194 -2.82 -6.74 -20.33
N GLU A 195 -2.84 -6.20 -19.11
CA GLU A 195 -3.01 -4.75 -18.89
C GLU A 195 -1.83 -3.94 -19.47
N GLU A 196 -0.60 -4.45 -19.36
CA GLU A 196 0.59 -3.82 -19.96
C GLU A 196 0.53 -3.84 -21.50
N GLU A 197 0.03 -4.93 -22.11
CA GLU A 197 -0.14 -5.03 -23.56
C GLU A 197 -1.26 -4.10 -24.07
N GLU A 198 -2.36 -3.96 -23.31
CA GLU A 198 -3.45 -3.02 -23.63
C GLU A 198 -2.97 -1.56 -23.56
N LEU A 199 -2.20 -1.20 -22.54
CA LEU A 199 -1.59 0.13 -22.41
C LEU A 199 -0.61 0.44 -23.55
N GLN A 200 0.17 -0.53 -24.00
CA GLN A 200 1.05 -0.34 -25.17
C GLN A 200 0.25 -0.10 -26.46
N GLN A 201 -0.85 -0.82 -26.65
CA GLN A 201 -1.74 -0.62 -27.80
C GLN A 201 -2.40 0.77 -27.77
N GLU A 202 -2.87 1.21 -26.60
CA GLU A 202 -3.46 2.55 -26.45
C GLU A 202 -2.42 3.66 -26.70
N GLU A 203 -1.17 3.49 -26.24
CA GLU A 203 -0.07 4.43 -26.52
C GLU A 203 0.26 4.49 -28.02
N GLU A 204 0.27 3.36 -28.72
CA GLU A 204 0.50 3.31 -30.17
C GLU A 204 -0.65 3.98 -30.95
N GLU A 205 -1.91 3.76 -30.54
CA GLU A 205 -3.07 4.41 -31.16
C GLU A 205 -3.06 5.93 -30.94
N LEU A 206 -2.71 6.38 -29.73
CA LEU A 206 -2.57 7.81 -29.43
C LEU A 206 -1.46 8.44 -30.27
N GLN A 207 -0.36 7.73 -30.47
CA GLN A 207 0.77 8.20 -31.28
C GLN A 207 0.38 8.33 -32.75
N GLN A 208 -0.38 7.36 -33.29
CA GLN A 208 -0.93 7.43 -34.65
C GLN A 208 -1.90 8.61 -34.82
N GLN A 209 -2.81 8.84 -33.86
CA GLN A 209 -3.71 10.00 -33.91
C GLN A 209 -2.94 11.32 -33.94
N GLN A 210 -1.88 11.43 -33.14
CA GLN A 210 -1.05 12.64 -33.11
C GLN A 210 -0.32 12.88 -34.43
N GLU A 211 0.14 11.81 -35.10
CA GLU A 211 0.76 11.89 -36.41
C GLU A 211 -0.24 12.26 -37.52
N GLU A 212 -1.47 11.77 -37.43
CA GLU A 212 -2.56 12.14 -38.35
C GLU A 212 -2.99 13.61 -38.18
N GLU A 213 -3.07 14.11 -36.94
CA GLU A 213 -3.36 15.52 -36.65
C GLU A 213 -2.25 16.44 -37.20
N LEU A 214 -0.98 16.04 -37.05
CA LEU A 214 0.16 16.75 -37.63
C LEU A 214 0.12 16.78 -39.16
N GLN A 215 -0.25 15.67 -39.81
CA GLN A 215 -0.41 15.63 -41.27
C GLN A 215 -1.55 16.55 -41.75
N GLN A 216 -2.67 16.59 -41.02
CA GLN A 216 -3.77 17.50 -41.35
C GLN A 216 -3.36 18.96 -41.19
N GLU A 217 -2.64 19.31 -40.12
CA GLU A 217 -2.13 20.67 -39.91
C GLU A 217 -1.14 21.06 -41.02
N GLU A 218 -0.26 20.14 -41.45
CA GLU A 218 0.67 20.37 -42.56
C GLU A 218 -0.06 20.59 -43.90
N GLU A 219 -1.11 19.81 -44.18
CA GLU A 219 -1.93 19.96 -45.39
C GLU A 219 -2.73 21.28 -45.39
N GLU A 220 -3.26 21.70 -44.24
CA GLU A 220 -3.95 22.99 -44.09
C GLU A 220 -2.98 24.17 -44.30
N LEU A 221 -1.76 24.06 -43.78
CA LEU A 221 -0.70 25.06 -43.96
C LEU A 221 -0.29 25.18 -45.43
N GLN A 222 -0.20 24.05 -46.13
CA GLN A 222 0.13 24.00 -47.55
C GLN A 222 -0.97 24.63 -48.41
N GLN A 223 -2.25 24.37 -48.10
CA GLN A 223 -3.37 25.04 -48.76
C GLN A 223 -3.38 26.56 -48.52
N GLN A 224 -3.07 26.99 -47.29
CA GLN A 224 -2.99 28.41 -46.95
C GLN A 224 -1.87 29.12 -47.72
N GLU A 225 -0.72 28.45 -47.91
CA GLU A 225 0.40 28.97 -48.69
C GLU A 225 0.03 29.09 -50.18
N GLU A 226 -0.70 28.12 -50.73
CA GLU A 226 -1.19 28.14 -52.11
C GLU A 226 -2.23 29.26 -52.34
N GLU A 227 -3.12 29.50 -51.38
CA GLU A 227 -4.09 30.62 -51.44
C GLU A 227 -3.39 31.99 -51.38
N LEU A 228 -2.36 32.12 -50.54
CA LEU A 228 -1.51 33.32 -50.49
C LEU A 228 -0.81 33.57 -51.83
N GLN A 229 -0.28 32.51 -52.45
CA GLN A 229 0.41 32.61 -53.73
C GLN A 229 -0.53 33.02 -54.86
N GLN A 230 -1.76 32.47 -54.90
CA GLN A 230 -2.80 32.91 -55.84
C GLN A 230 -3.19 34.38 -55.63
N ARG A 231 -3.32 34.80 -54.37
CA ARG A 231 -3.68 36.19 -54.04
C ARG A 231 -2.60 37.19 -54.46
N ASP A 232 -1.33 36.80 -54.35
CA ASP A 232 -0.21 37.62 -54.80
C ASP A 232 -0.15 37.71 -56.33
N GLU A 233 -0.42 36.62 -57.06
CA GLU A 233 -0.56 36.65 -58.52
C GLU A 233 -1.73 37.55 -58.97
N GLU A 234 -2.87 37.49 -58.28
CA GLU A 234 -4.05 38.31 -58.61
C GLU A 234 -3.78 39.81 -58.34
N GLN A 235 -3.07 40.13 -57.26
CA GLN A 235 -2.59 41.50 -57.01
C GLN A 235 -1.61 41.97 -58.08
N GLN A 236 -0.70 41.10 -58.54
CA GLN A 236 0.24 41.43 -59.61
C GLN A 236 -0.49 41.74 -60.92
N GLN A 237 -1.48 40.92 -61.29
CA GLN A 237 -2.30 41.15 -62.48
C GLN A 237 -3.14 42.44 -62.37
N GLN A 238 -3.70 42.75 -61.19
CA GLN A 238 -4.36 44.04 -60.96
C GLN A 238 -3.39 45.22 -61.10
N GLY A 239 -2.17 45.08 -60.59
CA GLY A 239 -1.11 46.09 -60.73
C GLY A 239 -0.73 46.35 -62.18
N GLU A 240 -0.51 45.29 -62.97
CA GLU A 240 -0.23 45.42 -64.41
C GLU A 240 -1.41 46.04 -65.16
N GLY A 241 -2.65 45.67 -64.81
CA GLY A 241 -3.87 46.25 -65.40
C GLY A 241 -3.99 47.76 -65.16
N GLN A 242 -3.73 48.22 -63.93
CA GLN A 242 -3.73 49.66 -63.62
C GLN A 242 -2.62 50.40 -64.38
N GLN A 243 -1.42 49.82 -64.44
CA GLN A 243 -0.29 50.45 -65.14
C GLN A 243 -0.54 50.57 -66.66
N GLN A 244 -1.21 49.58 -67.25
CA GLN A 244 -1.62 49.63 -68.65
C GLN A 244 -2.70 50.70 -68.90
N GLN A 245 -3.62 50.87 -67.95
CA GLN A 245 -4.66 51.90 -68.01
C GLN A 245 -4.08 53.31 -67.86
N GLU A 246 -3.10 53.52 -66.97
CA GLU A 246 -2.36 54.79 -66.86
C GLU A 246 -1.59 55.12 -68.15
N GLN A 247 -0.97 54.12 -68.80
CA GLN A 247 -0.30 54.34 -70.09
C GLN A 247 -1.29 54.74 -71.19
N GLN A 248 -2.49 54.16 -71.22
CA GLN A 248 -3.52 54.58 -72.17
C GLN A 248 -3.99 56.01 -71.89
N GLN A 249 -4.24 56.38 -70.63
CA GLN A 249 -4.63 57.74 -70.28
C GLN A 249 -3.54 58.77 -70.64
N GLN A 250 -2.27 58.49 -70.34
CA GLN A 250 -1.17 59.36 -70.77
C GLN A 250 -1.05 59.46 -72.30
N GLY A 251 -1.32 58.37 -73.02
CA GLY A 251 -1.36 58.37 -74.48
C GLY A 251 -2.49 59.23 -75.05
N GLU A 252 -3.67 59.19 -74.43
CA GLU A 252 -4.81 60.05 -74.80
C GLU A 252 -4.56 61.52 -74.45
N GLU A 253 -3.98 61.82 -73.29
CA GLU A 253 -3.59 63.20 -72.91
C GLU A 253 -2.59 63.78 -73.90
N GLN A 254 -1.55 63.04 -74.30
CA GLN A 254 -0.60 63.51 -75.31
C GLN A 254 -1.27 63.73 -76.68
N GLN A 255 -2.25 62.91 -77.05
CA GLN A 255 -3.01 63.11 -78.29
C GLN A 255 -3.90 64.35 -78.22
N GLN A 256 -4.52 64.61 -77.07
CA GLN A 256 -5.32 65.83 -76.85
C GLN A 256 -4.43 67.09 -76.88
N GLU A 257 -3.25 67.02 -76.27
CA GLU A 257 -2.29 68.12 -76.24
C GLU A 257 -1.71 68.40 -77.64
N GLN A 258 -1.63 67.40 -78.52
CA GLN A 258 -1.28 67.60 -79.94
C GLN A 258 -2.44 68.12 -80.80
N ARG A 259 -3.71 67.81 -80.47
CA ARG A 259 -4.87 68.37 -81.19
C ARG A 259 -5.12 69.84 -80.85
N LEU A 260 -4.84 70.27 -79.62
CA LEU A 260 -5.10 71.65 -79.20
C LEU A 260 -4.45 72.73 -80.11
N PRO A 261 -3.17 72.61 -80.51
CA PRO A 261 -2.55 73.53 -81.45
C PRO A 261 -3.17 73.49 -82.85
N GLU A 262 -3.61 72.31 -83.29
CA GLU A 262 -4.20 72.10 -84.61
C GLU A 262 -5.58 72.76 -84.69
N GLU A 263 -6.42 72.57 -83.67
CA GLU A 263 -7.72 73.24 -83.54
C GLU A 263 -7.59 74.77 -83.42
N GLN A 264 -6.57 75.25 -82.70
CA GLN A 264 -6.29 76.69 -82.60
C GLN A 264 -5.80 77.29 -83.92
N GLN A 265 -5.06 76.52 -84.72
CA GLN A 265 -4.62 76.95 -86.05
C GLN A 265 -5.76 76.94 -87.07
N GLU A 266 -6.65 75.95 -87.03
CA GLU A 266 -7.86 75.90 -87.86
C GLU A 266 -8.78 77.09 -87.55
N GLN A 267 -9.01 77.38 -86.27
CA GLN A 267 -9.85 78.50 -85.86
C GLN A 267 -9.28 79.86 -86.30
N GLN A 268 -7.95 80.02 -86.24
CA GLN A 268 -7.28 81.23 -86.73
C GLN A 268 -7.30 81.33 -88.27
N GLN A 269 -7.29 80.20 -88.98
CA GLN A 269 -7.42 80.16 -90.43
C GLN A 269 -8.84 80.49 -90.88
N GLU A 270 -9.85 79.97 -90.18
CA GLU A 270 -11.27 80.25 -90.43
C GLU A 270 -11.60 81.73 -90.17
N GLU A 271 -11.07 82.33 -89.10
CA GLU A 271 -11.21 83.76 -88.82
C GLU A 271 -10.55 84.62 -89.92
N ARG A 272 -9.40 84.19 -90.44
CA ARG A 272 -8.71 84.87 -91.54
C ARG A 272 -9.47 84.76 -92.86
N GLU A 273 -10.04 83.60 -93.16
CA GLU A 273 -10.92 83.42 -94.32
C GLU A 273 -12.17 84.28 -94.21
N GLN A 274 -12.80 84.33 -93.03
CA GLN A 274 -13.97 85.16 -92.78
C GLN A 274 -13.63 86.65 -92.94
N GLN A 275 -12.48 87.09 -92.45
CA GLN A 275 -11.99 88.46 -92.63
C GLN A 275 -11.71 88.79 -94.11
N ASN A 276 -11.08 87.87 -94.85
CA ASN A 276 -10.87 88.01 -96.29
C ASN A 276 -12.19 88.07 -97.06
N GLN A 277 -13.17 87.26 -96.66
CA GLN A 277 -14.49 87.25 -97.29
C GLN A 277 -15.24 88.57 -97.04
N GLN A 278 -15.17 89.12 -95.83
CA GLN A 278 -15.67 90.47 -95.56
C GLN A 278 -14.96 91.53 -96.40
N GLN A 279 -13.64 91.44 -96.55
CA GLN A 279 -12.86 92.39 -97.33
C GLN A 279 -13.23 92.32 -98.83
N GLN A 280 -13.44 91.12 -99.37
CA GLN A 280 -13.97 90.93 -100.73
C GLN A 280 -15.38 91.51 -100.88
N GLN A 281 -16.27 91.30 -99.91
CA GLN A 281 -17.61 91.89 -99.96
C GLN A 281 -17.56 93.42 -99.93
N GLN A 282 -16.66 94.02 -99.15
CA GLN A 282 -16.45 95.46 -99.15
C GLN A 282 -15.94 95.94 -100.51
N LEU A 283 -14.94 95.27 -101.08
CA LEU A 283 -14.42 95.60 -102.41
C LEU A 283 -15.51 95.51 -103.48
N GLN A 284 -16.33 94.46 -103.41
CA GLN A 284 -17.42 94.25 -104.36
C GLN A 284 -18.50 95.31 -104.20
N LYS A 285 -18.83 95.74 -102.97
CA LYS A 285 -19.71 96.88 -102.71
C LYS A 285 -19.15 98.19 -103.26
N GLN A 286 -17.84 98.40 -103.12
CA GLN A 286 -17.15 99.60 -103.60
C GLN A 286 -17.19 99.65 -105.13
N LEU A 287 -16.87 98.54 -105.80
CA LEU A 287 -17.05 98.39 -107.25
C LEU A 287 -18.51 98.57 -107.68
N GLN A 288 -19.47 98.08 -106.89
CA GLN A 288 -20.89 98.29 -107.18
C GLN A 288 -21.30 99.76 -107.01
N GLN A 289 -20.69 100.48 -106.06
CA GLN A 289 -20.88 101.92 -105.88
C GLN A 289 -20.28 102.70 -107.05
N GLU A 290 -19.04 102.43 -107.45
CA GLU A 290 -18.45 103.04 -108.66
C GLU A 290 -19.33 102.76 -109.89
N ARG A 291 -19.79 101.52 -110.06
CA ARG A 291 -20.68 101.17 -111.18
C ARG A 291 -22.06 101.83 -111.09
N LYS A 292 -22.52 102.15 -109.87
CA LYS A 292 -23.75 102.92 -109.64
C LYS A 292 -23.51 104.39 -109.91
N GLU A 293 -22.37 104.96 -109.52
CA GLU A 293 -21.98 106.33 -109.84
C GLU A 293 -21.82 106.51 -111.35
N ASP A 294 -21.15 105.58 -112.04
CA ASP A 294 -21.08 105.56 -113.52
C ASP A 294 -22.47 105.45 -114.15
N LYS A 295 -23.35 104.59 -113.61
CA LYS A 295 -24.76 104.52 -114.07
C LYS A 295 -25.56 105.76 -113.72
N GLN A 296 -25.24 106.45 -112.63
CA GLN A 296 -25.97 107.63 -112.17
C GLN A 296 -25.53 108.87 -112.94
N GLU A 297 -24.26 108.97 -113.35
CA GLU A 297 -23.82 109.94 -114.38
C GLU A 297 -24.48 109.63 -115.72
N GLN A 298 -24.61 108.36 -116.09
CA GLN A 298 -25.27 107.99 -117.35
C GLN A 298 -26.81 108.18 -117.32
N GLN A 299 -27.45 108.09 -116.15
CA GLN A 299 -28.89 108.31 -115.98
C GLN A 299 -29.28 109.78 -115.73
N GLN A 300 -28.35 110.69 -115.41
CA GLN A 300 -28.66 112.13 -115.31
C GLN A 300 -28.90 112.83 -116.67
N GLN A 301 -28.72 112.15 -117.81
CA GLN A 301 -29.16 112.67 -119.12
C GLN A 301 -30.56 112.24 -119.58
N GLN A 302 -31.30 111.45 -118.80
CA GLN A 302 -32.69 111.10 -119.16
C GLN A 302 -33.62 111.12 -117.93
N GLN A 303 -34.04 112.33 -117.55
CA GLN A 303 -35.30 112.59 -116.82
C GLN A 303 -36.53 112.21 -117.69
N PRO A 304 -37.78 112.20 -117.18
CA PRO A 304 -38.30 112.07 -115.81
C PRO A 304 -39.53 111.13 -115.71
N GLN A 305 -40.06 110.87 -114.49
CA GLN A 305 -41.50 110.71 -114.09
C GLN A 305 -41.61 109.82 -112.82
N GLN A 306 -42.11 110.36 -111.69
CA GLN A 306 -43.48 110.17 -111.14
C GLN A 306 -43.85 108.69 -110.88
N ALA A 307 -44.52 108.23 -109.83
CA ALA A 307 -45.08 108.76 -108.57
C ALA A 307 -45.71 107.53 -107.84
N GLY A 308 -45.83 107.57 -106.50
CA GLY A 308 -46.71 106.69 -105.69
C GLY A 308 -46.25 105.22 -105.55
N GLU A 309 -46.58 104.43 -104.53
CA GLU A 309 -47.52 104.54 -103.42
C GLU A 309 -47.23 103.38 -102.42
N VAL A 310 -47.07 103.75 -101.14
CA VAL A 310 -47.61 103.15 -99.89
C VAL A 310 -47.78 101.63 -99.62
N HIS A 311 -47.49 101.32 -98.33
CA HIS A 311 -48.11 100.34 -97.39
C HIS A 311 -47.58 98.90 -97.40
N SER A 312 -47.51 98.15 -96.28
CA SER A 312 -47.69 98.37 -94.82
C SER A 312 -47.48 97.00 -94.13
N GLY A 313 -47.03 97.01 -92.86
CA GLY A 313 -47.27 95.94 -91.86
C GLY A 313 -46.26 94.78 -91.85
N SER A 314 -45.56 94.39 -90.78
CA SER A 314 -45.80 94.32 -89.33
C SER A 314 -45.96 92.86 -88.86
N GLY A 315 -45.23 92.52 -87.80
CA GLY A 315 -45.53 91.42 -86.87
C GLY A 315 -44.51 90.27 -86.93
N ALA A 316 -43.61 90.06 -85.96
CA ALA A 316 -43.77 89.78 -84.52
C ALA A 316 -43.46 88.29 -84.26
N ALA A 317 -42.40 88.02 -83.48
CA ALA A 317 -42.48 87.46 -82.11
C ALA A 317 -42.35 85.91 -82.16
N ALA A 318 -41.87 85.16 -81.17
CA ALA A 318 -41.46 85.34 -79.77
C ALA A 318 -40.56 84.11 -79.43
N ALA A 319 -39.68 84.23 -78.42
CA ALA A 319 -39.70 83.47 -77.14
C ALA A 319 -39.81 81.94 -77.28
N GLY A 320 -38.99 81.11 -76.64
CA GLY A 320 -38.38 81.24 -75.32
C GLY A 320 -38.62 79.90 -74.58
N GLU A 321 -37.78 79.64 -73.56
CA GLU A 321 -38.09 78.78 -72.40
C GLU A 321 -38.23 77.26 -72.67
N THR A 322 -37.99 76.30 -71.78
CA THR A 322 -37.48 76.15 -70.40
C THR A 322 -37.43 74.63 -70.13
N GLU A 323 -36.63 74.21 -69.15
CA GLU A 323 -36.87 73.17 -68.12
C GLU A 323 -37.70 71.90 -68.42
N SER A 324 -37.21 70.73 -67.95
CA SER A 324 -37.85 69.96 -66.86
C SER A 324 -37.36 68.49 -66.78
N GLU A 325 -37.06 68.10 -65.54
CA GLU A 325 -37.12 66.80 -64.84
C GLU A 325 -37.50 65.49 -65.57
N ALA A 326 -36.85 64.38 -65.19
CA ALA A 326 -37.47 63.35 -64.32
C ALA A 326 -36.59 62.07 -64.14
N ASP A 327 -36.39 61.72 -62.86
CA ASP A 327 -36.18 60.43 -62.18
C ASP A 327 -35.93 59.10 -62.94
N LYS A 328 -34.94 58.33 -62.44
CA LYS A 328 -35.21 57.03 -61.77
C LYS A 328 -34.02 56.44 -61.01
N GLU A 329 -34.25 56.44 -59.69
CA GLU A 329 -33.74 55.68 -58.56
C GLU A 329 -33.35 54.20 -58.81
N ALA A 330 -32.14 53.79 -58.35
CA ALA A 330 -31.82 52.42 -57.95
C ALA A 330 -30.58 52.36 -57.01
N ALA A 331 -30.84 52.11 -55.74
CA ALA A 331 -30.04 51.34 -54.76
C ALA A 331 -28.52 51.58 -54.65
N ALA A 332 -28.13 52.57 -53.84
CA ALA A 332 -26.86 52.60 -53.13
C ALA A 332 -27.02 53.34 -51.80
N ALA A 333 -27.02 52.63 -50.67
CA ALA A 333 -26.80 53.20 -49.32
C ALA A 333 -26.58 52.09 -48.28
N ALA A 334 -25.38 51.51 -48.27
CA ALA A 334 -24.79 50.93 -47.08
C ALA A 334 -23.40 51.55 -46.95
N ALA A 335 -22.99 51.84 -45.70
CA ALA A 335 -21.70 52.40 -45.29
C ALA A 335 -21.54 53.92 -45.44
N ALA A 336 -21.89 54.66 -44.38
CA ALA A 336 -21.12 55.81 -43.87
C ALA A 336 -21.90 56.52 -42.75
N ALA A 337 -21.93 55.97 -41.53
CA ALA A 337 -22.20 56.74 -40.28
C ALA A 337 -22.16 55.86 -39.00
N ALA A 338 -21.16 54.98 -38.84
CA ALA A 338 -20.99 54.22 -37.59
C ALA A 338 -19.52 53.95 -37.21
N GLU A 339 -18.59 54.79 -37.67
CA GLU A 339 -17.14 54.54 -37.54
C GLU A 339 -16.38 55.76 -36.96
N ALA A 340 -16.88 56.33 -35.87
CA ALA A 340 -16.17 57.42 -35.18
C ALA A 340 -16.12 57.33 -33.65
N GLU A 341 -16.60 56.24 -33.02
CA GLU A 341 -16.61 56.12 -31.55
C GLU A 341 -15.99 54.83 -30.99
N GLN A 342 -15.17 54.11 -31.77
CA GLN A 342 -14.54 52.86 -31.32
C GLN A 342 -13.01 52.81 -31.48
N GLU A 343 -12.34 53.97 -31.47
CA GLU A 343 -10.87 54.04 -31.55
C GLU A 343 -10.18 54.48 -30.24
N GLN A 344 -10.93 54.53 -29.12
CA GLN A 344 -10.40 54.91 -27.81
C GLN A 344 -10.35 53.76 -26.77
N GLU A 345 -10.48 52.50 -27.20
CA GLU A 345 -10.31 51.31 -26.33
C GLU A 345 -9.15 50.37 -26.71
N ARG A 346 -8.45 50.60 -27.83
CA ARG A 346 -7.36 49.73 -28.31
C ARG A 346 -5.94 50.15 -27.90
N ARG A 347 -5.80 50.79 -26.74
CA ARG A 347 -4.53 50.79 -26.03
C ARG A 347 -4.70 49.99 -24.75
N PRO A 348 -4.27 48.72 -24.69
CA PRO A 348 -4.13 48.01 -23.43
C PRO A 348 -3.09 48.79 -22.63
N THR A 349 -3.56 49.71 -21.79
CA THR A 349 -2.70 50.40 -20.85
C THR A 349 -1.98 49.34 -20.04
N VAL A 350 -0.67 49.46 -19.90
CA VAL A 350 0.21 48.55 -19.13
C VAL A 350 -0.36 48.24 -17.74
N ARG A 351 -1.22 49.11 -17.20
CA ARG A 351 -2.02 48.90 -15.98
C ARG A 351 -3.00 47.70 -16.02
N GLY A 352 -3.59 47.36 -17.17
CA GLY A 352 -4.49 46.23 -17.34
C GLY A 352 -3.78 44.88 -17.27
N LEU A 353 -2.62 44.77 -17.93
CA LEU A 353 -1.75 43.59 -17.84
C LEU A 353 -1.19 43.42 -16.42
N PHE A 354 -0.83 44.52 -15.75
CA PHE A 354 -0.36 44.46 -14.37
C PHE A 354 -1.45 44.02 -13.38
N ARG A 355 -2.74 44.33 -13.65
CA ARG A 355 -3.86 43.80 -12.85
C ARG A 355 -4.05 42.29 -13.04
N LYS A 356 -4.02 41.80 -14.28
CA LYS A 356 -4.13 40.35 -14.56
C LYS A 356 -2.97 39.57 -13.93
N LEU A 357 -1.74 40.10 -14.02
CA LEU A 357 -0.57 39.47 -13.39
C LEU A 357 -0.67 39.47 -11.85
N LYS A 358 -1.14 40.56 -11.24
CA LYS A 358 -1.39 40.61 -9.78
C LYS A 358 -2.47 39.63 -9.34
N GLN A 359 -3.50 39.42 -10.16
CA GLN A 359 -4.60 38.50 -9.86
C GLN A 359 -4.15 37.04 -9.98
N GLY A 360 -3.31 36.71 -10.98
CA GLY A 360 -2.66 35.40 -11.10
C GLY A 360 -1.74 35.08 -9.93
N PHE A 361 -0.90 36.04 -9.50
CA PHE A 361 -0.04 35.87 -8.32
C PHE A 361 -0.84 35.68 -7.03
N ARG A 362 -1.96 36.39 -6.86
CA ARG A 362 -2.83 36.21 -5.69
C ARG A 362 -3.46 34.81 -5.65
N SER A 363 -3.90 34.31 -6.81
CA SER A 363 -4.45 32.96 -6.93
C SER A 363 -3.41 31.88 -6.64
N GLY A 364 -2.20 32.03 -7.20
CA GLY A 364 -1.08 31.10 -6.94
C GLY A 364 -0.65 31.07 -5.47
N VAL A 365 -0.62 32.23 -4.81
CA VAL A 365 -0.26 32.31 -3.38
C VAL A 365 -1.34 31.68 -2.50
N GLU A 366 -2.63 31.84 -2.80
CA GLU A 366 -3.71 31.16 -2.05
C GLU A 366 -3.70 29.64 -2.26
N MET A 367 -3.42 29.16 -3.48
CA MET A 367 -3.30 27.73 -3.74
C MET A 367 -2.10 27.11 -3.01
N MET A 368 -0.97 27.84 -2.95
CA MET A 368 0.20 27.41 -2.19
C MET A 368 -0.07 27.43 -0.68
N LYS A 369 -0.88 28.38 -0.19
CA LYS A 369 -1.30 28.45 1.22
C LYS A 369 -2.21 27.27 1.60
N GLN A 370 -3.09 26.84 0.70
CA GLN A 370 -3.90 25.63 0.86
C GLN A 370 -3.04 24.37 0.88
N LYS A 371 -2.07 24.23 -0.04
CA LYS A 371 -1.13 23.10 -0.05
C LYS A 371 -0.29 23.04 1.23
N VAL A 372 0.20 24.18 1.70
CA VAL A 372 0.93 24.24 2.98
C VAL A 372 0.01 23.86 4.14
N GLN A 373 -1.25 24.32 4.16
CA GLN A 373 -2.21 23.94 5.20
C GLN A 373 -2.47 22.43 5.25
N VAL A 374 -2.62 21.76 4.10
CA VAL A 374 -2.80 20.30 4.02
C VAL A 374 -1.56 19.56 4.51
N LEU A 375 -0.35 20.02 4.14
CA LEU A 375 0.89 19.41 4.62
C LEU A 375 1.11 19.62 6.12
N THR A 376 0.75 20.78 6.68
CA THR A 376 0.77 20.97 8.15
C THR A 376 -0.27 20.11 8.87
N ALA A 377 -1.47 19.94 8.31
CA ALA A 377 -2.49 19.07 8.91
C ALA A 377 -2.05 17.60 8.91
N ALA A 378 -1.35 17.14 7.87
CA ALA A 378 -0.78 15.80 7.81
C ALA A 378 0.35 15.61 8.84
N ALA A 379 1.20 16.64 9.04
CA ALA A 379 2.25 16.60 10.06
C ALA A 379 1.68 16.58 11.49
N GLU A 380 0.62 17.35 11.77
CA GLU A 380 -0.08 17.34 13.06
C GLU A 380 -0.73 15.99 13.37
N TRP A 381 -1.27 15.30 12.36
CA TRP A 381 -1.80 13.94 12.52
C TRP A 381 -0.70 12.91 12.83
N GLY A 382 0.47 13.04 12.19
CA GLY A 382 1.63 12.20 12.49
C GLY A 382 2.11 12.35 13.94
N GLU A 383 2.19 13.58 14.46
CA GLU A 383 2.54 13.80 15.88
C GLU A 383 1.48 13.25 16.84
N LEU A 384 0.19 13.35 16.50
CA LEU A 384 -0.91 12.89 17.36
C LEU A 384 -0.93 11.35 17.46
N LEU A 385 -0.64 10.65 16.36
CA LEU A 385 -0.45 9.19 16.33
C LEU A 385 0.78 8.77 17.15
N GLN A 386 1.90 9.49 17.00
CA GLN A 386 3.13 9.19 17.73
C GLN A 386 2.97 9.45 19.24
N ARG A 387 2.17 10.46 19.62
CA ARG A 387 1.81 10.73 21.02
C ARG A 387 0.90 9.65 21.59
N GLY A 388 -0.08 9.17 20.82
CA GLY A 388 -0.95 8.06 21.20
C GLY A 388 -0.18 6.77 21.45
N LEU A 389 0.78 6.42 20.58
CA LEU A 389 1.64 5.24 20.77
C LEU A 389 2.51 5.34 22.03
N ASN A 390 3.05 6.52 22.33
CA ASN A 390 3.82 6.75 23.56
C ASN A 390 2.96 6.71 24.82
N GLU A 391 1.71 7.20 24.77
CA GLU A 391 0.76 7.10 25.88
C GLU A 391 0.34 5.64 26.14
N VAL A 392 0.13 4.84 25.09
CA VAL A 392 -0.14 3.40 25.23
C VAL A 392 1.08 2.66 25.78
N ALA A 393 2.29 2.96 25.30
CA ALA A 393 3.51 2.36 25.82
C ALA A 393 3.75 2.69 27.30
N THR A 394 3.52 3.95 27.70
CA THR A 394 3.68 4.37 29.11
C THR A 394 2.56 3.82 30.02
N ALA A 395 1.32 3.73 29.54
CA ALA A 395 0.23 3.08 30.27
C ALA A 395 0.49 1.59 30.47
N THR A 396 1.03 0.92 29.45
CA THR A 396 1.40 -0.51 29.52
C THR A 396 2.55 -0.73 30.49
N ALA A 397 3.59 0.11 30.47
CA ALA A 397 4.69 0.05 31.42
C ALA A 397 4.22 0.30 32.88
N ALA A 398 3.30 1.25 33.09
CA ALA A 398 2.71 1.51 34.40
C ALA A 398 1.83 0.34 34.90
N ALA A 399 1.06 -0.30 34.01
CA ALA A 399 0.26 -1.47 34.34
C ALA A 399 1.15 -2.65 34.78
N VAL A 400 2.22 -2.93 34.02
CA VAL A 400 3.19 -3.98 34.36
C VAL A 400 3.90 -3.68 35.69
N ALA A 401 4.29 -2.43 35.93
CA ALA A 401 4.89 -2.03 37.21
C ALA A 401 3.93 -2.19 38.40
N SER A 402 2.64 -1.87 38.22
CA SER A 402 1.62 -2.06 39.25
C SER A 402 1.34 -3.54 39.56
N ALA A 403 1.34 -4.40 38.53
CA ALA A 403 1.18 -5.84 38.69
C ALA A 403 2.38 -6.45 39.42
N ALA A 404 3.61 -6.04 39.08
CA ALA A 404 4.82 -6.46 39.79
C ALA A 404 4.80 -6.03 41.26
N ALA A 405 4.34 -4.81 41.57
CA ALA A 405 4.20 -4.33 42.94
C ALA A 405 3.14 -5.13 43.74
N ALA A 406 2.02 -5.51 43.11
CA ALA A 406 0.99 -6.33 43.74
C ALA A 406 1.49 -7.74 44.07
N VAL A 407 2.26 -8.36 43.17
CA VAL A 407 2.89 -9.67 43.41
C VAL A 407 3.91 -9.59 44.54
N ALA A 408 4.72 -8.53 44.59
CA ALA A 408 5.67 -8.31 45.68
C ALA A 408 4.98 -8.11 47.04
N ALA A 409 3.87 -7.37 47.08
CA ALA A 409 3.07 -7.17 48.29
C ALA A 409 2.41 -8.48 48.77
N ALA A 410 1.89 -9.30 47.85
CA ALA A 410 1.33 -10.61 48.17
C ALA A 410 2.40 -11.56 48.74
N ALA A 411 3.59 -11.59 48.15
CA ALA A 411 4.71 -12.38 48.65
C ALA A 411 5.14 -11.93 50.07
N ALA A 412 5.18 -10.62 50.33
CA ALA A 412 5.51 -10.08 51.64
C ALA A 412 4.43 -10.43 52.71
N ALA A 413 3.15 -10.40 52.34
CA ALA A 413 2.05 -10.78 53.23
C ALA A 413 2.10 -12.27 53.61
N VAL A 414 2.40 -13.15 52.65
CA VAL A 414 2.59 -14.59 52.89
C VAL A 414 3.79 -14.83 53.82
N ALA A 415 4.92 -14.14 53.59
CA ALA A 415 6.09 -14.25 54.45
C ALA A 415 5.80 -13.77 55.89
N ALA A 416 5.05 -12.68 56.06
CA ALA A 416 4.64 -12.19 57.37
C ALA A 416 3.68 -13.16 58.09
N ALA A 417 2.74 -13.78 57.35
CA ALA A 417 1.84 -14.80 57.91
C ALA A 417 2.62 -16.05 58.35
N ALA A 418 3.59 -16.51 57.57
CA ALA A 418 4.45 -17.63 57.93
C ALA A 418 5.28 -17.34 59.20
N ALA A 419 5.81 -16.11 59.32
CA ALA A 419 6.56 -15.68 60.52
C ALA A 419 5.66 -15.61 61.77
N ALA A 420 4.42 -15.17 61.64
CA ALA A 420 3.45 -15.13 62.74
C ALA A 420 3.09 -16.53 63.24
N VAL A 421 2.90 -17.50 62.33
CA VAL A 421 2.63 -18.91 62.68
C VAL A 421 3.81 -19.52 63.43
N LEU A 422 5.05 -19.21 63.03
CA LEU A 422 6.25 -19.66 63.74
C LEU A 422 6.36 -19.08 65.15
N GLN A 423 6.07 -17.78 65.34
CA GLN A 423 6.08 -17.18 66.68
C GLN A 423 5.01 -17.75 67.60
N GLN A 424 3.84 -18.13 67.09
CA GLN A 424 2.76 -18.69 67.90
C GLN A 424 3.08 -20.12 68.37
N GLN A 425 3.93 -20.86 67.65
CA GLN A 425 4.29 -22.23 67.99
C GLN A 425 5.49 -22.34 68.96
N CYS A 426 6.24 -21.27 69.20
CA CYS A 426 7.35 -21.26 70.17
C CYS A 426 6.91 -21.03 71.64
N GLY A 427 5.61 -20.91 71.92
CA GLY A 427 5.10 -20.60 73.26
C GLY A 427 4.98 -21.76 74.23
N SER A 428 5.06 -23.02 73.82
CA SER A 428 4.87 -24.15 74.76
C SER A 428 5.50 -25.45 74.27
N SER A 429 6.49 -25.93 75.03
CA SER A 429 7.02 -27.31 75.08
C SER A 429 8.04 -27.70 73.99
N SER A 430 9.25 -27.98 74.45
CA SER A 430 10.50 -28.17 73.71
C SER A 430 10.65 -29.49 72.93
N SER A 431 9.58 -30.06 72.36
CA SER A 431 9.68 -31.37 71.66
C SER A 431 8.94 -31.50 70.33
N SER A 432 8.39 -30.41 69.76
CA SER A 432 7.68 -30.46 68.46
C SER A 432 8.28 -29.56 67.36
N ALA A 433 9.47 -28.98 67.59
CA ALA A 433 10.08 -28.02 66.67
C ALA A 433 10.37 -28.59 65.26
N ALA A 434 10.67 -29.89 65.15
CA ALA A 434 10.96 -30.53 63.86
C ALA A 434 9.72 -30.74 62.98
N ALA A 435 8.55 -30.99 63.57
CA ALA A 435 7.31 -31.15 62.82
C ALA A 435 6.76 -29.79 62.34
N ALA A 436 6.92 -28.75 63.15
CA ALA A 436 6.56 -27.38 62.79
C ALA A 436 7.38 -26.85 61.59
N ALA A 437 8.69 -27.14 61.55
CA ALA A 437 9.56 -26.72 60.46
C ALA A 437 9.16 -27.35 59.11
N ALA A 438 8.84 -28.65 59.09
CA ALA A 438 8.43 -29.35 57.86
C ALA A 438 7.09 -28.85 57.30
N VAL A 439 6.14 -28.46 58.18
CA VAL A 439 4.85 -27.90 57.75
C VAL A 439 5.02 -26.46 57.24
N ALA A 440 5.91 -25.68 57.83
CA ALA A 440 6.23 -24.34 57.34
C ALA A 440 6.91 -24.38 55.96
N GLU A 441 7.80 -25.35 55.72
CA GLU A 441 8.49 -25.53 54.44
C GLU A 441 7.53 -25.99 53.33
N ALA A 442 6.61 -26.92 53.64
CA ALA A 442 5.56 -27.34 52.71
C ALA A 442 4.56 -26.21 52.37
N ALA A 443 4.21 -25.38 53.35
CA ALA A 443 3.34 -24.21 53.13
C ALA A 443 4.04 -23.12 52.30
N ALA A 444 5.34 -22.90 52.50
CA ALA A 444 6.13 -21.97 51.69
C ALA A 444 6.26 -22.46 50.24
N ALA A 445 6.46 -23.77 50.02
CA ALA A 445 6.50 -24.36 48.68
C ALA A 445 5.13 -24.25 47.97
N GLY A 446 4.02 -24.50 48.68
CA GLY A 446 2.68 -24.34 48.14
C GLY A 446 2.35 -22.89 47.74
N ALA A 447 2.77 -21.92 48.56
CA ALA A 447 2.57 -20.52 48.25
C ALA A 447 3.44 -20.03 47.07
N ALA A 448 4.67 -20.55 46.92
CA ALA A 448 5.53 -20.25 45.79
C ALA A 448 4.94 -20.77 44.47
N VAL A 449 4.37 -21.98 44.47
CA VAL A 449 3.70 -22.56 43.28
C VAL A 449 2.42 -21.79 42.94
N ALA A 450 1.63 -21.37 43.94
CA ALA A 450 0.45 -20.54 43.71
C ALA A 450 0.80 -19.15 43.15
N ALA A 451 1.87 -18.53 43.66
CA ALA A 451 2.36 -17.24 43.13
C ALA A 451 2.90 -17.37 41.68
N ALA A 452 3.56 -18.49 41.36
CA ALA A 452 4.02 -18.77 40.00
C ALA A 452 2.85 -18.98 39.03
N ALA A 453 1.79 -19.67 39.44
CA ALA A 453 0.60 -19.87 38.61
C ALA A 453 -0.10 -18.54 38.28
N VAL A 454 -0.27 -17.65 39.26
CA VAL A 454 -0.89 -16.32 39.04
C VAL A 454 0.02 -15.42 38.16
N ALA A 455 1.33 -15.54 38.28
CA ALA A 455 2.27 -14.81 37.42
C ALA A 455 2.21 -15.28 35.95
N VAL A 456 2.07 -16.58 35.71
CA VAL A 456 1.90 -17.13 34.35
C VAL A 456 0.58 -16.65 33.73
N GLU A 457 -0.50 -16.65 34.49
CA GLU A 457 -1.82 -16.19 34.00
C GLU A 457 -1.85 -14.68 33.69
N ALA A 458 -1.14 -13.87 34.46
CA ALA A 458 -0.99 -12.44 34.20
C ALA A 458 -0.13 -12.16 32.95
N VAL A 459 0.94 -12.94 32.73
CA VAL A 459 1.80 -12.80 31.55
C VAL A 459 1.09 -13.26 30.28
N THR A 460 0.32 -14.35 30.33
CA THR A 460 -0.48 -14.80 29.17
C THR A 460 -1.60 -13.81 28.85
N ALA A 461 -2.29 -13.25 29.84
CA ALA A 461 -3.29 -12.20 29.60
C ALA A 461 -2.68 -10.94 28.94
N ALA A 462 -1.48 -10.53 29.38
CA ALA A 462 -0.76 -9.40 28.77
C ALA A 462 -0.28 -9.72 27.34
N ALA A 463 0.19 -10.95 27.08
CA ALA A 463 0.60 -11.38 25.75
C ALA A 463 -0.59 -11.45 24.77
N VAL A 464 -1.75 -11.92 25.22
CA VAL A 464 -2.99 -11.96 24.41
C VAL A 464 -3.49 -10.55 24.10
N ALA A 465 -3.43 -9.62 25.06
CA ALA A 465 -3.78 -8.22 24.83
C ALA A 465 -2.82 -7.55 23.82
N ALA A 466 -1.51 -7.81 23.92
CA ALA A 466 -0.53 -7.31 22.96
C ALA A 466 -0.72 -7.90 21.55
N ALA A 467 -1.04 -9.20 21.46
CA ALA A 467 -1.34 -9.86 20.20
C ALA A 467 -2.63 -9.33 19.55
N ALA A 468 -3.66 -9.02 20.33
CA ALA A 468 -4.90 -8.43 19.83
C ALA A 468 -4.69 -7.01 19.28
N VAL A 469 -3.85 -6.19 19.92
CA VAL A 469 -3.50 -4.86 19.43
C VAL A 469 -2.63 -4.93 18.17
N ALA A 470 -1.69 -5.89 18.10
CA ALA A 470 -0.89 -6.12 16.90
C ALA A 470 -1.75 -6.60 15.71
N ALA A 471 -2.70 -7.52 15.95
CA ALA A 471 -3.63 -7.99 14.93
C ALA A 471 -4.56 -6.87 14.44
N ALA A 472 -5.03 -6.00 15.33
CA ALA A 472 -5.83 -4.83 14.96
C ALA A 472 -5.03 -3.78 14.16
N ALA A 473 -3.72 -3.64 14.40
CA ALA A 473 -2.85 -2.75 13.64
C ALA A 473 -2.56 -3.28 12.21
N VAL A 474 -2.46 -4.59 12.03
CA VAL A 474 -2.23 -5.21 10.72
C VAL A 474 -3.48 -5.14 9.84
N ALA A 475 -4.68 -5.21 10.42
CA ALA A 475 -5.95 -5.15 9.68
C ALA A 475 -6.27 -3.78 9.04
N ILE A 476 -5.57 -2.70 9.44
CA ILE A 476 -5.76 -1.36 8.87
C ILE A 476 -4.78 -1.11 7.68
N SER A 477 -3.75 -1.94 7.53
CA SER A 477 -2.63 -1.69 6.63
C SER A 477 -2.85 -1.96 5.12
N PRO A 478 -3.70 -2.90 4.66
CA PRO A 478 -3.87 -3.11 3.21
C PRO A 478 -4.82 -2.06 2.58
N ALA A 479 -5.70 -1.44 3.35
CA ALA A 479 -6.63 -0.42 2.84
C ALA A 479 -5.95 0.92 2.54
N GLU A 480 -4.90 1.29 3.29
CA GLU A 480 -4.12 2.52 3.02
C GLU A 480 -3.09 2.33 1.88
N ALA A 481 -2.58 1.12 1.67
CA ALA A 481 -1.70 0.82 0.54
C ALA A 481 -2.44 0.92 -0.80
N ALA A 482 -3.69 0.43 -0.86
CA ALA A 482 -4.55 0.56 -2.03
C ALA A 482 -4.93 2.02 -2.34
N ALA A 483 -4.99 2.90 -1.33
CA ALA A 483 -5.30 4.32 -1.52
C ALA A 483 -4.10 5.17 -1.98
N GLN A 484 -2.86 4.71 -1.80
CA GLN A 484 -1.67 5.45 -2.24
C GLN A 484 -1.30 5.22 -3.71
N LEU A 485 -1.71 4.10 -4.29
CA LEU A 485 -1.47 3.76 -5.70
C LEU A 485 -2.04 4.80 -6.69
N PRO A 486 -3.31 5.23 -6.60
CA PRO A 486 -3.83 6.25 -7.52
C PRO A 486 -3.14 7.60 -7.35
N LEU A 487 -2.69 7.94 -6.14
CA LEU A 487 -2.01 9.21 -5.89
C LEU A 487 -0.58 9.20 -6.46
N GLN A 488 0.09 8.05 -6.46
CA GLN A 488 1.37 7.87 -7.13
C GLN A 488 1.22 7.94 -8.66
N GLN A 489 0.17 7.33 -9.20
CA GLN A 489 -0.13 7.37 -10.64
C GLN A 489 -0.47 8.80 -11.09
N GLU A 490 -1.28 9.54 -10.32
CA GLU A 490 -1.64 10.94 -10.62
C GLU A 490 -0.41 11.87 -10.57
N LEU A 491 0.52 11.64 -9.63
CA LEU A 491 1.78 12.37 -9.56
C LEU A 491 2.66 12.11 -10.79
N LEU A 492 2.72 10.87 -11.26
CA LEU A 492 3.52 10.48 -12.41
C LEU A 492 2.94 11.04 -13.72
N GLN A 493 1.61 11.02 -13.86
CA GLN A 493 0.90 11.64 -14.98
C GLN A 493 1.08 13.17 -14.98
N GLN A 494 1.02 13.81 -13.82
CA GLN A 494 1.27 15.26 -13.70
C GLN A 494 2.73 15.63 -14.07
N LEU A 495 3.70 14.79 -13.70
CA LEU A 495 5.11 14.99 -14.08
C LEU A 495 5.31 14.87 -15.59
N GLN A 496 4.69 13.87 -16.22
CA GLN A 496 4.77 13.67 -17.68
C GLN A 496 4.19 14.88 -18.44
N GLN A 497 3.02 15.38 -18.00
CA GLN A 497 2.37 16.54 -18.61
C GLN A 497 3.21 17.82 -18.45
N GLN A 498 3.90 17.98 -17.32
CA GLN A 498 4.81 19.10 -17.09
C GLN A 498 6.05 19.04 -17.99
N LEU A 499 6.59 17.84 -18.22
CA LEU A 499 7.73 17.64 -19.12
C LEU A 499 7.36 17.98 -20.58
N GLN A 500 6.17 17.56 -21.02
CA GLN A 500 5.67 17.84 -22.37
C GLN A 500 5.48 19.35 -22.61
N GLN A 501 4.91 20.09 -21.65
CA GLN A 501 4.81 21.55 -21.75
C GLN A 501 6.18 22.24 -21.80
N GLN A 502 7.17 21.71 -21.06
CA GLN A 502 8.52 22.28 -21.08
C GLN A 502 9.19 22.08 -22.45
N LEU A 503 9.00 20.90 -23.05
CA LEU A 503 9.52 20.59 -24.38
C LEU A 503 8.89 21.49 -25.45
N GLN A 504 7.57 21.69 -25.40
CA GLN A 504 6.84 22.54 -26.34
C GLN A 504 7.29 24.01 -26.26
N GLN A 505 7.52 24.54 -25.04
CA GLN A 505 8.10 25.89 -24.88
C GLN A 505 9.52 26.00 -25.45
N GLN A 506 10.34 24.96 -25.29
CA GLN A 506 11.69 24.96 -25.82
C GLN A 506 11.69 24.97 -27.35
N LEU A 507 10.80 24.18 -27.97
CA LEU A 507 10.63 24.12 -29.42
C LEU A 507 10.14 25.47 -29.97
N GLN A 508 9.16 26.09 -29.31
CA GLN A 508 8.64 27.40 -29.70
C GLN A 508 9.73 28.50 -29.61
N GLN A 509 10.58 28.48 -28.59
CA GLN A 509 11.73 29.39 -28.51
C GLN A 509 12.74 29.15 -29.63
N GLN A 510 12.99 27.90 -30.00
CA GLN A 510 13.90 27.57 -31.09
C GLN A 510 13.36 28.05 -32.45
N LEU A 511 12.05 27.88 -32.68
CA LEU A 511 11.36 28.37 -33.87
C LEU A 511 11.37 29.89 -33.95
N GLN A 512 11.16 30.58 -32.82
CA GLN A 512 11.25 32.03 -32.75
C GLN A 512 12.68 32.55 -32.98
N GLN A 513 13.70 31.82 -32.52
CA GLN A 513 15.10 32.12 -32.87
C GLN A 513 15.38 31.91 -34.36
N GLN A 514 14.86 30.85 -34.97
CA GLN A 514 14.98 30.65 -36.42
C GLN A 514 14.31 31.78 -37.20
N GLN A 515 13.09 32.20 -36.82
CA GLN A 515 12.42 33.32 -37.48
C GLN A 515 13.19 34.64 -37.31
N GLN A 516 13.77 34.90 -36.13
CA GLN A 516 14.62 36.07 -35.92
C GLN A 516 15.91 36.00 -36.75
N GLN A 517 16.52 34.82 -36.89
CA GLN A 517 17.70 34.63 -37.74
C GLN A 517 17.36 34.79 -39.23
N ALA A 518 16.22 34.26 -39.67
CA ALA A 518 15.71 34.42 -41.04
C ALA A 518 15.40 35.89 -41.35
N ALA A 519 14.69 36.59 -40.46
CA ALA A 519 14.39 38.01 -40.59
C ALA A 519 15.67 38.88 -40.56
N ALA A 520 16.61 38.57 -39.66
CA ALA A 520 17.89 39.27 -39.60
C ALA A 520 18.74 39.01 -40.87
N GLY A 521 18.69 37.80 -41.42
CA GLY A 521 19.31 37.44 -42.69
C GLY A 521 18.73 38.23 -43.86
N ALA A 522 17.39 38.28 -43.98
CA ALA A 522 16.68 39.02 -45.02
C ALA A 522 16.92 40.54 -44.94
N SER A 523 17.14 41.09 -43.74
CA SER A 523 17.47 42.53 -43.58
C SER A 523 18.91 42.90 -43.97
N ARG A 524 19.80 41.93 -44.14
CA ARG A 524 21.21 42.14 -44.50
C ARG A 524 21.50 41.92 -45.99
N SER A 525 20.64 41.19 -46.69
CA SER A 525 20.61 41.09 -48.16
C SER A 525 19.90 42.31 -48.75
#